data_AF-A0A6N4W2H6-F1
#
_entry.id   AF-A0A6N4W2H6-F1
#
_cell.length_a   1.000
_cell.length_b   1.000
_cell.length_c   1.000
_cell.angle_alpha   90.00
_cell.angle_beta   90.00
_cell.angle_gamma   90.00
#
_symmetry.space_group_name_H-M   'P 1'
#
loop_
_entity.id
_entity.type
_entity.pdbx_description
1 polymer ?
#
loop_
_entity_poly.entity_id
_entity_poly.type
_entity_poly.pdbx_seq_one_letter_code
_entity_poly.pdbx_strand_id
1 'polypeptide(L)'
;MGQTLDSTALPAKFGRMEKVIVTLRTGTADDEWARRLRGPIADQLLALGLPGLTVNVRDADVRDALMTLTTLDPPVQAFVTLWTQQYYGEQVRAALDVLAGHADLVAAYLVTESAPMPPPVTPSGERTAALANIALLRRPADMAEPTWLDRWHGSHTQVAIDTQSTFGYIQNYVVRALTPDAPVVDAIVEELFPDAAVTSLHAFFGAADDDDLRDRMEQMVASTAAFGANVNIDAVPTSRYLFRSPFRD
;
A
#
# COMPACT_ATOMS: atom_id res chain seq x y z
N MET A 1 47.69 32.09 14.91
CA MET A 1 47.03 31.13 14.01
C MET A 1 45.73 30.71 14.66
N GLY A 2 44.64 31.42 14.37
CA GLY A 2 43.30 31.06 14.85
C GLY A 2 42.71 30.01 13.91
N GLN A 3 42.30 28.87 14.46
CA GLN A 3 41.44 27.94 13.76
C GLN A 3 40.01 28.46 13.85
N THR A 4 39.49 28.93 12.73
CA THR A 4 38.08 29.20 12.54
C THR A 4 37.38 27.85 12.44
N LEU A 5 36.67 27.44 13.50
CA LEU A 5 35.72 26.34 13.42
C LEU A 5 34.52 26.86 12.64
N ASP A 6 34.39 26.40 11.40
CA ASP A 6 33.25 26.68 10.54
C ASP A 6 32.02 25.99 11.13
N SER A 7 31.15 26.79 11.73
CA SER A 7 29.81 26.41 12.16
C SER A 7 28.90 26.72 10.98
N THR A 8 28.33 25.71 10.32
CA THR A 8 26.93 25.66 9.86
C THR A 8 26.64 24.44 8.99
N ALA A 9 26.34 23.33 9.65
CA ALA A 9 25.33 22.42 9.13
C ALA A 9 24.57 21.89 10.35
N LEU A 10 23.42 22.50 10.66
CA LEU A 10 22.43 21.84 11.50
C LEU A 10 22.15 20.49 10.84
N PRO A 11 22.15 19.36 11.58
CA PRO A 11 21.68 18.11 11.01
C PRO A 11 20.29 18.37 10.43
N ALA A 12 20.07 17.93 9.20
CA ALA A 12 18.77 18.05 8.57
C ALA A 12 17.72 17.57 9.56
N LYS A 13 16.82 18.46 9.96
CA LYS A 13 15.71 18.08 10.83
C LYS A 13 14.96 16.98 10.09
N PHE A 14 15.02 15.74 10.59
CA PHE A 14 14.05 14.72 10.18
C PHE A 14 12.69 15.37 10.44
N GLY A 15 11.96 15.66 9.36
CA GLY A 15 10.59 16.14 9.49
C GLY A 15 9.83 15.10 10.29
N ARG A 16 9.13 15.52 11.35
CA ARG A 16 8.25 14.57 12.04
C ARG A 16 7.18 14.20 11.04
N MET A 17 6.92 12.92 10.87
CA MET A 17 6.13 12.46 9.76
C MET A 17 5.22 11.32 10.17
N GLU A 18 3.96 11.47 9.85
CA GLU A 18 2.92 10.47 9.97
C GLU A 18 2.51 10.04 8.56
N LYS A 19 1.99 8.82 8.44
CA LYS A 19 1.52 8.25 7.18
C LYS A 19 0.02 8.02 7.25
N VAL A 20 -0.70 8.47 6.23
CA VAL A 20 -2.13 8.26 6.05
C VAL A 20 -2.35 7.52 4.74
N ILE A 21 -3.12 6.43 4.78
CA ILE A 21 -3.56 5.72 3.57
C ILE A 21 -5.06 5.94 3.42
N VAL A 22 -5.47 6.42 2.26
CA VAL A 22 -6.87 6.65 1.90
C VAL A 22 -7.28 5.61 0.87
N THR A 23 -8.35 4.88 1.16
CA THR A 23 -9.00 3.95 0.21
C THR A 23 -10.12 4.66 -0.53
N LEU A 24 -10.21 4.44 -1.84
CA LEU A 24 -11.28 4.95 -2.70
C LEU A 24 -12.11 3.77 -3.20
N ARG A 25 -13.39 3.74 -2.82
CA ARG A 25 -14.33 2.70 -3.25
C ARG A 25 -15.35 3.27 -4.21
N THR A 26 -15.52 2.61 -5.34
CA THR A 26 -16.55 2.95 -6.31
C THR A 26 -16.91 1.75 -7.18
N GLY A 27 -18.18 1.69 -7.61
CA GLY A 27 -18.67 0.71 -8.57
C GLY A 27 -18.43 1.08 -10.04
N THR A 28 -17.91 2.29 -10.31
CA THR A 28 -17.86 2.87 -11.67
C THR A 28 -16.45 3.22 -12.16
N ALA A 29 -15.41 2.64 -11.55
CA ALA A 29 -14.03 2.90 -11.94
C ALA A 29 -13.72 2.42 -13.37
N ASP A 30 -13.36 3.37 -14.24
CA ASP A 30 -12.89 3.16 -15.60
C ASP A 30 -11.48 3.73 -15.81
N ASP A 31 -10.95 3.58 -17.02
CA ASP A 31 -9.59 4.06 -17.33
C ASP A 31 -9.49 5.59 -17.32
N GLU A 32 -10.59 6.30 -17.58
CA GLU A 32 -10.62 7.75 -17.48
C GLU A 32 -10.52 8.21 -16.01
N TRP A 33 -11.25 7.56 -15.12
CA TRP A 33 -11.15 7.76 -13.67
C TRP A 33 -9.72 7.48 -13.18
N ALA A 34 -9.13 6.36 -13.57
CA ALA A 34 -7.76 6.03 -13.20
C ALA A 34 -6.75 7.07 -13.71
N ARG A 35 -6.90 7.50 -14.98
CA ARG A 35 -6.08 8.56 -15.59
C ARG A 35 -6.20 9.89 -14.85
N ARG A 36 -7.40 10.25 -14.37
CA ARG A 36 -7.60 11.48 -13.58
C ARG A 36 -6.90 11.39 -12.23
N LEU A 37 -6.95 10.25 -11.56
CA LEU A 37 -6.28 10.02 -10.26
C LEU A 37 -4.78 10.22 -10.35
N ARG A 38 -4.14 9.63 -11.38
CA ARG A 38 -2.68 9.74 -11.61
C ARG A 38 -2.24 10.99 -12.37
N GLY A 39 -3.11 11.97 -12.54
CA GLY A 39 -2.79 13.21 -13.24
C GLY A 39 -3.36 14.43 -12.49
N PRO A 40 -4.45 15.04 -12.98
CA PRO A 40 -4.98 16.29 -12.40
C PRO A 40 -5.36 16.19 -10.92
N ILE A 41 -5.72 15.01 -10.40
CA ILE A 41 -6.02 14.84 -8.97
C ILE A 41 -4.70 14.75 -8.17
N ALA A 42 -3.72 13.97 -8.65
CA ALA A 42 -2.39 13.93 -8.04
C ALA A 42 -1.73 15.33 -7.99
N ASP A 43 -1.88 16.14 -9.05
CA ASP A 43 -1.38 17.52 -9.08
C ASP A 43 -2.01 18.40 -7.99
N GLN A 44 -3.33 18.28 -7.79
CA GLN A 44 -4.03 18.99 -6.70
C GLN A 44 -3.51 18.57 -5.33
N LEU A 45 -3.30 17.26 -5.11
CA LEU A 45 -2.76 16.74 -3.86
C LEU A 45 -1.31 17.22 -3.62
N LEU A 46 -0.47 17.23 -4.65
CA LEU A 46 0.90 17.75 -4.57
C LEU A 46 0.94 19.24 -4.20
N ALA A 47 -0.02 20.02 -4.69
CA ALA A 47 -0.15 21.45 -4.38
C ALA A 47 -0.45 21.71 -2.90
N LEU A 48 -0.93 20.71 -2.14
CA LEU A 48 -1.13 20.81 -0.69
C LEU A 48 0.20 20.80 0.11
N GLY A 49 1.34 20.60 -0.56
CA GLY A 49 2.66 20.62 0.08
C GLY A 49 2.95 19.38 0.92
N LEU A 50 2.40 18.23 0.53
CA LEU A 50 2.63 16.95 1.21
C LEU A 50 4.11 16.55 1.16
N PRO A 51 4.73 16.11 2.27
CA PRO A 51 6.06 15.51 2.27
C PRO A 51 6.21 14.30 1.33
N GLY A 52 5.15 13.51 1.13
CA GLY A 52 5.17 12.35 0.25
C GLY A 52 3.78 12.04 -0.31
N LEU A 53 3.75 11.48 -1.51
CA LEU A 53 2.53 11.08 -2.22
C LEU A 53 2.79 9.86 -3.10
N THR A 54 1.99 8.82 -2.89
CA THR A 54 1.89 7.65 -3.78
C THR A 54 0.42 7.42 -4.13
N VAL A 55 0.16 7.10 -5.40
CA VAL A 55 -1.16 6.70 -5.88
C VAL A 55 -1.06 5.26 -6.39
N ASN A 56 -1.91 4.39 -5.86
CA ASN A 56 -2.10 3.03 -6.33
C ASN A 56 -3.50 2.95 -6.95
N VAL A 57 -3.64 2.52 -8.20
CA VAL A 57 -4.94 2.51 -8.89
C VAL A 57 -5.11 1.26 -9.73
N ARG A 58 -6.32 0.67 -9.71
CA ARG A 58 -6.70 -0.45 -10.58
C ARG A 58 -7.01 0.07 -11.98
N ASP A 59 -5.98 0.26 -12.79
CA ASP A 59 -6.05 0.68 -14.19
C ASP A 59 -5.96 -0.52 -15.15
N ALA A 60 -6.00 -0.25 -16.47
CA ALA A 60 -5.98 -1.26 -17.52
C ALA A 60 -4.80 -2.25 -17.44
N ASP A 61 -3.63 -1.82 -16.95
CA ASP A 61 -2.42 -2.66 -16.91
C ASP A 61 -2.53 -3.82 -15.91
N VAL A 62 -3.43 -3.71 -14.93
CA VAL A 62 -3.56 -4.67 -13.82
C VAL A 62 -5.00 -5.16 -13.61
N ARG A 63 -5.97 -4.66 -14.37
CA ARG A 63 -7.40 -4.92 -14.16
C ARG A 63 -7.74 -6.41 -14.20
N ASP A 64 -7.04 -7.14 -15.06
CA ASP A 64 -7.20 -8.58 -15.32
C ASP A 64 -6.38 -9.46 -14.38
N ALA A 65 -5.86 -8.92 -13.27
CA ALA A 65 -5.04 -9.68 -12.34
C ALA A 65 -5.80 -10.87 -11.73
N LEU A 66 -5.20 -12.06 -11.82
CA LEU A 66 -5.76 -13.30 -11.27
C LEU A 66 -5.91 -13.24 -9.74
N MET A 67 -4.96 -12.61 -9.06
CA MET A 67 -4.93 -12.48 -7.61
C MET A 67 -5.80 -11.30 -7.14
N THR A 68 -7.11 -11.39 -7.37
CA THR A 68 -8.10 -10.44 -6.88
C THR A 68 -9.01 -11.13 -5.85
N LEU A 69 -9.04 -10.60 -4.63
CA LEU A 69 -9.97 -11.02 -3.57
C LEU A 69 -10.73 -9.79 -3.10
N THR A 70 -12.05 -9.90 -2.92
CA THR A 70 -12.89 -8.74 -2.60
C THR A 70 -13.96 -9.13 -1.60
N THR A 71 -14.01 -8.41 -0.49
CA THR A 71 -15.06 -8.52 0.54
C THR A 71 -15.84 -7.23 0.71
N LEU A 72 -15.24 -6.08 0.36
CA LEU A 72 -15.91 -4.78 0.42
C LEU A 72 -16.80 -4.52 -0.79
N ASP A 73 -17.98 -3.94 -0.54
CA ASP A 73 -18.94 -3.50 -1.56
C ASP A 73 -19.36 -2.03 -1.28
N PRO A 74 -19.16 -1.09 -2.23
CA PRO A 74 -18.36 -1.23 -3.45
C PRO A 74 -16.90 -1.62 -3.18
N PRO A 75 -16.20 -2.26 -4.13
CA PRO A 75 -14.79 -2.63 -3.97
C PRO A 75 -13.88 -1.40 -3.89
N VAL A 76 -12.71 -1.58 -3.27
CA VAL A 76 -11.62 -0.60 -3.35
C VAL A 76 -11.01 -0.66 -4.75
N GLN A 77 -10.88 0.52 -5.37
CA GLN A 77 -10.36 0.69 -6.73
C GLN A 77 -9.04 1.47 -6.76
N ALA A 78 -8.74 2.22 -5.69
CA ALA A 78 -7.49 2.94 -5.55
C ALA A 78 -7.13 3.21 -4.09
N PHE A 79 -5.85 3.50 -3.87
CA PHE A 79 -5.28 3.96 -2.63
C PHE A 79 -4.47 5.22 -2.88
N VAL A 80 -4.60 6.19 -1.98
CA VAL A 80 -3.78 7.40 -1.96
C VAL A 80 -3.05 7.44 -0.65
N THR A 81 -1.73 7.30 -0.72
CA THR A 81 -0.85 7.32 0.43
C THR A 81 -0.23 8.71 0.56
N LEU A 82 -0.41 9.31 1.73
CA LEU A 82 0.05 10.64 2.08
C LEU A 82 1.04 10.52 3.23
N TRP A 83 2.16 11.23 3.13
CA TRP A 83 2.97 11.54 4.30
C TRP A 83 2.71 12.98 4.71
N THR A 84 2.50 13.20 6.01
CA THR A 84 2.05 14.48 6.57
C THR A 84 2.78 14.76 7.88
N GLN A 85 2.85 16.03 8.26
CA GLN A 85 3.34 16.45 9.57
C GLN A 85 2.34 16.13 10.70
N GLN A 86 1.04 16.07 10.38
CA GLN A 86 -0.06 15.87 11.33
C GLN A 86 -1.29 15.30 10.61
N TYR A 87 -1.74 14.11 11.00
CA TYR A 87 -2.85 13.38 10.37
C TYR A 87 -4.20 14.12 10.53
N TYR A 88 -4.32 14.98 11.55
CA TYR A 88 -5.47 15.83 11.83
C TYR A 88 -5.27 17.27 11.37
N GLY A 89 -4.24 17.55 10.57
CA GLY A 89 -3.94 18.87 10.03
C GLY A 89 -4.80 19.24 8.83
N GLU A 90 -4.68 20.50 8.39
CA GLU A 90 -5.37 21.02 7.20
C GLU A 90 -5.02 20.25 5.92
N GLN A 91 -3.75 19.87 5.73
CA GLN A 91 -3.30 19.12 4.55
C GLN A 91 -4.09 17.81 4.35
N VAL A 92 -4.33 17.06 5.41
CA VAL A 92 -5.08 15.80 5.32
C VAL A 92 -6.56 16.07 5.08
N ARG A 93 -7.16 17.06 5.75
CA ARG A 93 -8.57 17.43 5.50
C ARG A 93 -8.80 17.85 4.05
N ALA A 94 -7.95 18.74 3.52
CA ALA A 94 -8.02 19.19 2.13
C ALA A 94 -7.82 18.03 1.14
N ALA A 95 -6.90 17.10 1.43
CA ALA A 95 -6.72 15.91 0.61
C ALA A 95 -7.98 15.02 0.60
N LEU A 96 -8.61 14.81 1.76
CA LEU A 96 -9.85 14.04 1.85
C LEU A 96 -11.00 14.73 1.12
N ASP A 97 -11.12 16.06 1.20
CA ASP A 97 -12.13 16.83 0.48
C ASP A 97 -11.97 16.70 -1.04
N VAL A 98 -10.74 16.75 -1.56
CA VAL A 98 -10.45 16.50 -2.98
C VAL A 98 -10.87 15.07 -3.37
N LEU A 99 -10.47 14.08 -2.58
CA LEU A 99 -10.72 12.67 -2.88
C LEU A 99 -12.21 12.28 -2.79
N ALA A 100 -12.97 12.90 -1.89
CA ALA A 100 -14.40 12.70 -1.75
C ALA A 100 -15.19 13.08 -3.02
N GLY A 101 -14.67 13.98 -3.85
CA GLY A 101 -15.27 14.31 -5.15
C GLY A 101 -15.09 13.24 -6.24
N HIS A 102 -14.36 12.15 -5.94
CA HIS A 102 -13.90 11.18 -6.93
C HIS A 102 -14.16 9.72 -6.54
N ALA A 103 -14.88 9.44 -5.46
CA ALA A 103 -15.24 8.09 -5.05
C ALA A 103 -16.62 8.08 -4.37
N ASP A 104 -17.29 6.93 -4.40
CA ASP A 104 -18.58 6.76 -3.71
C ASP A 104 -18.38 6.72 -2.19
N LEU A 105 -17.30 6.06 -1.76
CA LEU A 105 -16.88 6.00 -0.35
C LEU A 105 -15.38 6.23 -0.22
N VAL A 106 -15.01 7.08 0.72
CA VAL A 106 -13.61 7.38 1.08
C VAL A 106 -13.39 6.96 2.53
N ALA A 107 -12.37 6.14 2.77
CA ALA A 107 -11.95 5.79 4.13
C ALA A 107 -10.45 6.02 4.32
N ALA A 108 -10.08 6.73 5.39
CA ALA A 108 -8.69 7.08 5.67
C ALA A 108 -8.19 6.44 6.98
N TYR A 109 -6.93 6.04 6.98
CA TYR A 109 -6.30 5.31 8.08
C TYR A 109 -4.95 5.94 8.42
N LEU A 110 -4.75 6.25 9.70
CA LEU A 110 -3.41 6.53 10.23
C LEU A 110 -2.68 5.21 10.40
N VAL A 111 -1.46 5.12 9.87
CA VAL A 111 -0.67 3.88 9.89
C VAL A 111 0.75 4.11 10.42
N THR A 112 1.33 3.06 10.98
CA THR A 112 2.80 2.93 11.03
C THR A 112 3.28 2.24 9.76
N GLU A 113 4.56 2.39 9.43
CA GLU A 113 5.14 1.78 8.24
C GLU A 113 6.35 0.93 8.62
N SER A 114 6.48 -0.23 7.98
CA SER A 114 7.69 -1.06 7.95
C SER A 114 7.90 -1.55 6.52
N ALA A 115 9.14 -1.52 6.03
CA ALA A 115 9.46 -1.96 4.68
C ALA A 115 10.53 -3.08 4.72
N PRO A 116 10.14 -4.34 5.04
CA PRO A 116 11.05 -5.49 5.01
C PRO A 116 11.81 -5.61 3.69
N MET A 117 11.17 -5.24 2.59
CA MET A 117 11.78 -5.17 1.27
C MET A 117 11.40 -3.82 0.63
N PRO A 118 12.22 -2.77 0.75
CA PRO A 118 11.89 -1.46 0.18
C PRO A 118 11.72 -1.56 -1.35
N PRO A 119 10.69 -0.92 -1.93
CA PRO A 119 10.49 -0.95 -3.38
C PRO A 119 11.61 -0.18 -4.10
N PRO A 120 11.89 -0.50 -5.38
CA PRO A 120 12.86 0.25 -6.16
C PRO A 120 12.40 1.70 -6.38
N VAL A 121 13.38 2.59 -6.54
CA VAL A 121 13.12 3.98 -6.94
C VAL A 121 12.51 3.99 -8.34
N THR A 122 11.41 4.73 -8.49
CA THR A 122 10.72 4.96 -9.77
C THR A 122 10.67 6.47 -10.01
N PRO A 123 10.85 6.95 -11.25
CA PRO A 123 10.71 8.37 -11.55
C PRO A 123 9.34 8.92 -11.10
N SER A 124 9.32 10.19 -10.73
CA SER A 124 8.10 10.85 -10.23
C SER A 124 6.97 10.79 -11.27
N GLY A 125 5.81 10.28 -10.86
CA GLY A 125 4.61 10.18 -11.68
C GLY A 125 4.63 9.06 -12.72
N GLU A 126 5.72 8.30 -12.84
CA GLU A 126 5.79 7.13 -13.71
C GLU A 126 5.24 5.88 -13.02
N ARG A 127 4.68 4.97 -13.81
CA ARG A 127 4.22 3.66 -13.33
C ARG A 127 5.45 2.83 -12.95
N THR A 128 5.48 2.31 -11.73
CA THR A 128 6.44 1.25 -11.38
C THR A 128 6.12 0.01 -12.23
N ALA A 129 7.11 -0.58 -12.90
CA ALA A 129 6.96 -1.78 -13.75
C ALA A 129 6.65 -3.03 -12.89
N ALA A 130 5.46 -3.06 -12.33
CA ALA A 130 5.00 -4.05 -11.36
C ALA A 130 3.47 -4.14 -11.34
N LEU A 131 2.97 -5.33 -11.02
CA LEU A 131 1.72 -5.44 -10.29
C LEU A 131 2.00 -5.03 -8.83
N ALA A 132 1.40 -3.92 -8.38
CA ALA A 132 1.37 -3.56 -6.97
C ALA A 132 0.08 -4.10 -6.35
N ASN A 133 0.13 -5.27 -5.72
CA ASN A 133 -1.02 -5.82 -5.04
C ASN A 133 -1.14 -5.22 -3.63
N ILE A 134 -2.33 -4.74 -3.27
CA ILE A 134 -2.58 -4.22 -1.92
C ILE A 134 -3.50 -5.16 -1.16
N ALA A 135 -3.00 -5.73 -0.08
CA ALA A 135 -3.76 -6.57 0.84
C ALA A 135 -4.34 -5.73 1.98
N LEU A 136 -5.66 -5.79 2.17
CA LEU A 136 -6.37 -5.26 3.34
C LEU A 136 -6.60 -6.37 4.35
N LEU A 137 -5.77 -6.40 5.38
CA LEU A 137 -5.80 -7.43 6.41
C LEU A 137 -6.79 -7.06 7.52
N ARG A 138 -7.52 -8.07 7.99
CA ARG A 138 -8.43 -7.97 9.15
C ARG A 138 -8.09 -9.07 10.13
N ARG A 139 -7.79 -8.68 11.35
CA ARG A 139 -7.50 -9.61 12.45
C ARG A 139 -8.79 -10.32 12.85
N PRO A 140 -8.78 -11.65 13.03
CA PRO A 140 -9.91 -12.35 13.60
C PRO A 140 -10.27 -11.80 14.99
N ALA A 141 -11.57 -11.62 15.26
CA ALA A 141 -12.04 -11.00 16.50
C ALA A 141 -11.65 -11.80 17.77
N ASP A 142 -11.45 -13.10 17.63
CA ASP A 142 -11.04 -14.05 18.68
C ASP A 142 -9.52 -14.19 18.80
N MET A 143 -8.72 -13.53 17.96
CA MET A 143 -7.26 -13.58 18.01
C MET A 143 -6.69 -12.34 18.71
N ALA A 144 -5.97 -12.53 19.82
CA ALA A 144 -5.30 -11.43 20.50
C ALA A 144 -4.29 -10.73 19.57
N GLU A 145 -4.24 -9.40 19.64
CA GLU A 145 -3.38 -8.59 18.77
C GLU A 145 -1.89 -8.98 18.84
N PRO A 146 -1.25 -9.18 20.02
CA PRO A 146 0.15 -9.61 20.05
C PRO A 146 0.39 -10.95 19.35
N THR A 147 -0.57 -11.89 19.45
CA THR A 147 -0.49 -13.18 18.75
C THR A 147 -0.64 -13.00 17.24
N TRP A 148 -1.53 -12.11 16.80
CA TRP A 148 -1.70 -11.80 15.40
C TRP A 148 -0.43 -11.18 14.80
N LEU A 149 0.19 -10.23 15.51
CA LEU A 149 1.45 -9.60 15.11
C LEU A 149 2.63 -10.59 15.08
N ASP A 150 2.73 -11.48 16.07
CA ASP A 150 3.77 -12.53 16.09
C ASP A 150 3.64 -13.47 14.88
N ARG A 151 2.42 -13.91 14.57
CA ARG A 151 2.17 -14.76 13.41
C ARG A 151 2.35 -14.03 12.08
N TRP A 152 1.97 -12.76 12.01
CA TRP A 152 2.12 -11.96 10.80
C TRP A 152 3.55 -11.43 10.60
N HIS A 153 4.02 -10.53 11.45
CA HIS A 153 5.36 -9.94 11.36
C HIS A 153 6.46 -10.98 11.62
N GLY A 154 6.30 -11.79 12.68
CA GLY A 154 7.35 -12.73 13.10
C GLY A 154 7.45 -14.01 12.28
N SER A 155 6.41 -14.39 11.54
CA SER A 155 6.39 -15.64 10.75
C SER A 155 5.99 -15.43 9.29
N HIS A 156 4.77 -14.99 9.01
CA HIS A 156 4.24 -14.91 7.63
C HIS A 156 5.07 -14.01 6.72
N THR A 157 5.63 -12.90 7.22
CA THR A 157 6.46 -11.99 6.41
C THR A 157 7.59 -12.72 5.67
N GLN A 158 8.31 -13.62 6.35
CA GLN A 158 9.39 -14.37 5.71
C GLN A 158 8.84 -15.41 4.71
N VAL A 159 7.73 -16.07 5.05
CA VAL A 159 7.07 -17.02 4.13
C VAL A 159 6.63 -16.31 2.85
N ALA A 160 6.04 -15.12 2.95
CA ALA A 160 5.65 -14.33 1.78
C ALA A 160 6.85 -14.02 0.88
N ILE A 161 7.94 -13.51 1.49
CA ILE A 161 9.19 -13.21 0.77
C ILE A 161 9.78 -14.45 0.08
N ASP A 162 9.77 -15.61 0.73
CA ASP A 162 10.41 -16.83 0.21
C ASP A 162 9.55 -17.56 -0.84
N THR A 163 8.23 -17.45 -0.75
CA THR A 163 7.29 -18.23 -1.56
C THR A 163 6.72 -17.46 -2.74
N GLN A 164 6.88 -16.14 -2.79
CA GLN A 164 6.42 -15.29 -3.87
C GLN A 164 7.58 -14.62 -4.62
N SER A 165 7.30 -14.12 -5.83
CA SER A 165 8.26 -13.33 -6.62
C SER A 165 8.32 -11.85 -6.21
N THR A 166 7.92 -11.54 -4.99
CA THR A 166 7.81 -10.17 -4.49
C THR A 166 9.18 -9.49 -4.49
N PHE A 167 9.27 -8.28 -5.05
CA PHE A 167 10.49 -7.46 -5.05
C PHE A 167 10.33 -6.10 -4.34
N GLY A 168 9.16 -5.85 -3.76
CA GLY A 168 8.90 -4.74 -2.86
C GLY A 168 7.76 -5.13 -1.91
N TYR A 169 7.93 -4.88 -0.62
CA TYR A 169 7.02 -5.32 0.43
C TYR A 169 6.98 -4.27 1.55
N ILE A 170 5.86 -3.55 1.65
CA ILE A 170 5.61 -2.52 2.65
C ILE A 170 4.41 -2.92 3.51
N GLN A 171 4.63 -3.00 4.82
CA GLN A 171 3.62 -3.29 5.82
C GLN A 171 3.17 -2.01 6.49
N ASN A 172 1.85 -1.79 6.53
CA ASN A 172 1.26 -0.67 7.23
C ASN A 172 0.30 -1.16 8.29
N TYR A 173 0.69 -1.10 9.56
CA TYR A 173 -0.22 -1.42 10.67
C TYR A 173 -1.15 -0.23 10.91
N VAL A 174 -2.46 -0.48 10.94
CA VAL A 174 -3.46 0.58 11.12
C VAL A 174 -3.54 0.95 12.60
N VAL A 175 -3.16 2.18 12.91
CA VAL A 175 -3.29 2.74 14.26
C VAL A 175 -4.74 3.11 14.55
N ARG A 176 -5.44 3.67 13.56
CA ARG A 176 -6.89 3.97 13.62
C ARG A 176 -7.44 4.43 12.28
N ALA A 177 -8.75 4.31 12.13
CA ALA A 177 -9.52 5.06 11.14
C ALA A 177 -9.56 6.58 11.47
N LEU A 178 -9.62 7.41 10.42
CA LEU A 178 -9.68 8.87 10.48
C LEU A 178 -11.00 9.44 9.93
N THR A 179 -11.76 8.64 9.19
CA THR A 179 -13.08 9.01 8.66
C THR A 179 -14.19 8.25 9.39
N PRO A 180 -15.39 8.82 9.52
CA PRO A 180 -16.56 8.09 10.00
C PRO A 180 -16.82 6.86 9.13
N ASP A 181 -17.35 5.80 9.73
CA ASP A 181 -17.81 4.58 9.05
C ASP A 181 -16.75 3.88 8.17
N ALA A 182 -15.47 4.19 8.38
CA ALA A 182 -14.37 3.48 7.73
C ALA A 182 -14.49 1.97 8.03
N PRO A 183 -14.44 1.09 7.01
CA PRO A 183 -14.40 -0.34 7.24
C PRO A 183 -13.25 -0.73 8.17
N VAL A 184 -13.47 -1.75 9.00
CA VAL A 184 -12.39 -2.30 9.82
C VAL A 184 -11.31 -2.88 8.91
N VAL A 185 -10.09 -2.37 9.11
CA VAL A 185 -8.84 -2.82 8.48
C VAL A 185 -7.78 -2.70 9.58
N ASP A 186 -7.08 -3.79 9.88
CA ASP A 186 -6.04 -3.83 10.91
C ASP A 186 -4.64 -3.60 10.30
N ALA A 187 -4.46 -3.93 9.00
CA ALA A 187 -3.25 -3.58 8.27
C ALA A 187 -3.48 -3.46 6.75
N ILE A 188 -2.59 -2.72 6.10
CA ILE A 188 -2.53 -2.51 4.64
C ILE A 188 -1.14 -2.90 4.17
N VAL A 189 -1.01 -3.93 3.34
CA VAL A 189 0.28 -4.40 2.82
C VAL A 189 0.35 -4.10 1.34
N GLU A 190 1.43 -3.45 0.89
CA GLU A 190 1.73 -3.25 -0.53
C GLU A 190 2.84 -4.22 -0.94
N GLU A 191 2.58 -5.02 -1.96
CA GLU A 191 3.50 -6.02 -2.50
C GLU A 191 3.70 -5.79 -4.00
N LEU A 192 4.95 -5.74 -4.45
CA LEU A 192 5.31 -5.55 -5.86
C LEU A 192 5.73 -6.86 -6.49
N PHE A 193 5.05 -7.26 -7.56
CA PHE A 193 5.34 -8.45 -8.35
C PHE A 193 5.69 -8.06 -9.79
N PRO A 194 6.43 -8.91 -10.53
CA PRO A 194 6.66 -8.68 -11.96
C PRO A 194 5.34 -8.54 -12.72
N ASP A 195 5.28 -7.73 -13.79
CA ASP A 195 4.04 -7.53 -14.56
C ASP A 195 3.44 -8.86 -15.08
N ALA A 196 4.26 -9.86 -15.35
CA ALA A 196 3.79 -11.20 -15.73
C ALA A 196 2.89 -11.87 -14.67
N ALA A 197 2.99 -11.47 -13.39
CA ALA A 197 2.18 -11.96 -12.29
C ALA A 197 0.70 -11.54 -12.38
N VAL A 198 0.36 -10.54 -13.21
CA VAL A 198 -1.04 -10.18 -13.49
C VAL A 198 -1.80 -11.41 -14.00
N THR A 199 -1.23 -12.16 -14.95
CA THR A 199 -1.94 -13.27 -15.63
C THR A 199 -1.30 -14.64 -15.41
N SER A 200 -0.32 -14.77 -14.52
CA SER A 200 0.39 -16.03 -14.29
C SER A 200 0.68 -16.28 -12.81
N LEU A 201 0.10 -17.36 -12.27
CA LEU A 201 0.40 -17.82 -10.91
C LEU A 201 1.85 -18.29 -10.77
N HIS A 202 2.43 -18.90 -11.82
CA HIS A 202 3.86 -19.24 -11.82
C HIS A 202 4.73 -18.00 -11.66
N ALA A 203 4.40 -16.92 -12.39
CA ALA A 203 5.10 -15.65 -12.23
C ALA A 203 4.87 -15.06 -10.84
N PHE A 204 3.62 -15.05 -10.34
CA PHE A 204 3.29 -14.53 -9.01
C PHE A 204 4.07 -15.22 -7.89
N PHE A 205 4.10 -16.55 -7.87
CA PHE A 205 4.82 -17.35 -6.88
C PHE A 205 6.32 -17.52 -7.20
N GLY A 206 6.79 -17.09 -8.37
CA GLY A 206 8.18 -17.32 -8.81
C GLY A 206 8.51 -18.82 -8.96
N ALA A 207 7.50 -19.63 -9.30
CA ALA A 207 7.62 -21.08 -9.36
C ALA A 207 8.29 -21.55 -10.66
N ALA A 208 9.21 -22.51 -10.55
CA ALA A 208 9.91 -23.09 -11.70
C ALA A 208 9.04 -24.06 -12.52
N ASP A 209 8.14 -24.78 -11.85
CA ASP A 209 7.21 -25.75 -12.43
C ASP A 209 5.96 -25.93 -11.52
N ASP A 210 5.05 -26.82 -11.93
CA ASP A 210 3.78 -27.06 -11.22
C ASP A 210 3.97 -27.65 -9.81
N ASP A 211 5.05 -28.41 -9.59
CA ASP A 211 5.34 -29.01 -8.28
C ASP A 211 5.82 -27.92 -7.31
N ASP A 212 6.76 -27.08 -7.75
CA ASP A 212 7.21 -25.91 -6.98
C ASP A 212 6.06 -24.92 -6.73
N LEU A 213 5.20 -24.70 -7.72
CA LEU A 213 4.01 -23.85 -7.57
C LEU A 213 3.09 -24.37 -6.46
N ARG A 214 2.77 -25.66 -6.49
CA ARG A 214 1.92 -26.29 -5.46
C ARG A 214 2.56 -26.13 -4.07
N ASP A 215 3.84 -26.46 -3.94
CA ASP A 215 4.54 -26.42 -2.64
C ASP A 215 4.58 -24.99 -2.06
N ARG A 216 4.80 -23.98 -2.90
CA ARG A 216 4.76 -22.55 -2.50
C ARG A 216 3.35 -22.11 -2.11
N MET A 217 2.34 -22.50 -2.88
CA MET A 217 0.94 -22.19 -2.58
C MET A 217 0.50 -22.83 -1.26
N GLU A 218 0.90 -24.07 -0.97
CA GLU A 218 0.59 -24.74 0.29
C GLU A 218 1.18 -23.97 1.50
N GLN A 219 2.43 -23.53 1.41
CA GLN A 219 3.06 -22.70 2.45
C GLN A 219 2.36 -21.35 2.63
N MET A 220 1.96 -20.71 1.53
CA MET A 220 1.22 -19.45 1.54
C MET A 220 -0.16 -19.61 2.21
N VAL A 221 -0.91 -20.66 1.84
CA VAL A 221 -2.22 -20.96 2.44
C VAL A 221 -2.07 -21.26 3.94
N ALA A 222 -1.08 -22.08 4.32
CA ALA A 222 -0.84 -22.40 5.72
C ALA A 222 -0.48 -21.15 6.54
N SER A 223 0.40 -20.30 6.03
CA SER A 223 0.83 -19.10 6.75
C SER A 223 -0.29 -18.05 6.84
N THR A 224 -1.05 -17.80 5.77
CA THR A 224 -2.22 -16.89 5.81
C THR A 224 -3.33 -17.38 6.72
N ALA A 225 -3.58 -18.70 6.77
CA ALA A 225 -4.53 -19.29 7.71
C ALA A 225 -4.11 -19.08 9.18
N ALA A 226 -2.80 -19.11 9.47
CA ALA A 226 -2.31 -18.95 10.83
C ALA A 226 -2.67 -17.60 11.46
N PHE A 227 -2.77 -16.51 10.67
CA PHE A 227 -3.15 -15.18 11.16
C PHE A 227 -4.50 -14.68 10.64
N GLY A 228 -5.28 -15.53 9.96
CA GLY A 228 -6.68 -15.25 9.56
C GLY A 228 -6.85 -14.50 8.24
N ALA A 229 -5.78 -14.28 7.48
CA ALA A 229 -5.83 -13.62 6.17
C ALA A 229 -6.39 -14.51 5.04
N ASN A 230 -6.80 -15.74 5.32
CA ASN A 230 -7.42 -16.65 4.35
C ASN A 230 -8.94 -16.50 4.25
N VAL A 231 -9.58 -15.67 5.09
CA VAL A 231 -11.06 -15.56 5.16
C VAL A 231 -11.56 -14.16 4.84
N ASN A 232 -11.02 -13.12 5.48
CA ASN A 232 -11.57 -11.76 5.42
C ASN A 232 -10.54 -10.74 4.94
N ILE A 233 -10.05 -10.95 3.73
CA ILE A 233 -9.02 -10.14 3.07
C ILE A 233 -9.56 -9.57 1.78
N ASP A 234 -9.17 -8.34 1.45
CA ASP A 234 -9.20 -7.86 0.07
C ASP A 234 -7.78 -7.89 -0.47
N ALA A 235 -7.59 -8.41 -1.67
CA ALA A 235 -6.35 -8.32 -2.44
C ALA A 235 -6.67 -7.51 -3.70
N VAL A 236 -6.18 -6.28 -3.73
CA VAL A 236 -6.55 -5.27 -4.73
C VAL A 236 -5.38 -5.06 -5.69
N PRO A 237 -5.48 -5.51 -6.94
CA PRO A 237 -4.43 -5.29 -7.92
C PRO A 237 -4.39 -3.82 -8.33
N THR A 238 -3.21 -3.20 -8.25
CA THR A 238 -3.00 -1.81 -8.61
C THR A 238 -1.73 -1.60 -9.42
N SER A 239 -1.73 -0.57 -10.26
CA SER A 239 -0.51 0.08 -10.74
C SER A 239 -0.08 1.10 -9.70
N ARG A 240 1.23 1.21 -9.46
CA ARG A 240 1.83 2.13 -8.47
C ARG A 240 2.47 3.33 -9.15
N TYR A 241 2.16 4.53 -8.67
CA TYR A 241 2.72 5.80 -9.13
C TYR A 241 3.26 6.57 -7.93
N LEU A 242 4.59 6.66 -7.83
CA LEU A 242 5.27 7.47 -6.81
C LEU A 242 5.40 8.90 -7.32
N PHE A 243 4.77 9.89 -6.67
CA PHE A 243 4.90 11.29 -7.06
C PHE A 243 5.95 12.02 -6.23
N ARG A 244 6.04 11.70 -4.93
CA ARG A 244 7.02 12.29 -4.03
C ARG A 244 7.39 11.29 -2.94
N SER A 245 8.68 11.00 -2.81
CA SER A 245 9.20 10.24 -1.68
C SER A 245 9.42 11.18 -0.49
N PRO A 246 8.95 10.82 0.72
CA PRO A 246 9.34 11.51 1.94
C PRO A 246 10.75 11.13 2.42
N PHE A 247 11.29 10.03 1.91
CA PHE A 247 12.59 9.49 2.24
C PHE A 247 13.62 10.08 1.28
N ARG A 248 14.79 10.41 1.82
CA ARG A 248 15.91 10.89 1.00
C ARG A 248 16.50 9.72 0.24
N ASP A 249 16.91 10.00 -0.99
CA ASP A 249 17.92 9.20 -1.69
C ASP A 249 19.30 9.35 -1.04
#